data_AF-A0A2T0G1A4-F1
#
_entry.id   AF-A0A2T0G1A4-F1
#
_cell.length_a   1.000
_cell.length_b   1.000
_cell.length_c   1.000
_cell.angle_alpha   90.00
_cell.angle_beta   90.00
_cell.angle_gamma   90.00
#
_symmetry.space_group_name_H-M   'P 1'
#
loop_
_entity.id
_entity.type
_entity.pdbx_description
1 polymer ?
#
loop_
_entity_poly.entity_id
_entity_poly.type
_entity_poly.pdbx_seq_one_letter_code
_entity_poly.pdbx_strand_id
1 'polypeptide(L)'
;MSIDKKCLEEQFNYDDTSGSELKIILKKRLEEAKEKSVFEPFCIPYSHSEFKKDIVLNEEVVLEKGFHFYHYSESELVEYALKHRNNIQLHINSMSDLWLDEYPAPNESGRVFMVSTNGNHRRLVFKCLGLKFIEANIQYLNKKRGSWRYYFHRSNSFMIKLLNWMIFNKRIEVEYLDSRTYLITDSSNLIPWILPNSEIFKASDIRKDMLKRLNLVEKSFGKQDFDDGFIRKSFLLWYIDVLRVNFIIYLKKL
;
A
#
# COMPACT_ATOMS: atom_id res chain seq x y z
N MET A 1 2.11 23.84 3.27
CA MET A 1 1.32 24.90 2.61
C MET A 1 -0.13 24.52 2.86
N SER A 2 -0.84 25.22 3.75
CA SER A 2 -2.25 24.90 4.03
C SER A 2 -3.06 25.30 2.81
N ILE A 3 -3.64 24.34 2.10
CA ILE A 3 -4.66 24.62 1.09
C ILE A 3 -5.87 25.24 1.82
N ASP A 4 -6.50 26.25 1.21
CA ASP A 4 -7.67 26.91 1.77
C ASP A 4 -8.86 25.93 1.79
N LYS A 5 -9.68 25.94 2.86
CA LYS A 5 -10.93 25.16 2.92
C LYS A 5 -11.83 25.43 1.73
N LYS A 6 -11.76 26.64 1.17
CA LYS A 6 -12.43 27.02 -0.07
C LYS A 6 -12.12 26.06 -1.24
N CYS A 7 -10.89 25.55 -1.33
CA CYS A 7 -10.50 24.58 -2.35
C CYS A 7 -11.18 23.22 -2.15
N LEU A 8 -11.55 22.83 -0.93
CA LEU A 8 -12.32 21.59 -0.70
C LEU A 8 -13.74 21.73 -1.28
N GLU A 9 -14.36 22.89 -1.15
CA GLU A 9 -15.72 23.16 -1.61
C GLU A 9 -15.80 23.33 -3.14
N GLU A 10 -14.85 24.03 -3.76
CA GLU A 10 -14.84 24.33 -5.20
C GLU A 10 -14.71 23.09 -6.11
N GLN A 11 -14.41 21.91 -5.55
CA GLN A 11 -14.29 20.65 -6.30
C GLN A 11 -15.62 19.96 -6.59
N PHE A 12 -16.69 20.36 -5.93
CA PHE A 12 -18.01 19.76 -6.10
C PHE A 12 -18.75 20.48 -7.23
N ASN A 13 -18.69 19.93 -8.44
CA ASN A 13 -19.42 20.45 -9.59
C ASN A 13 -20.02 19.30 -10.41
N TYR A 14 -21.34 19.13 -10.32
CA TYR A 14 -22.09 18.07 -11.02
C TYR A 14 -23.34 18.61 -11.74
N ASP A 15 -23.47 19.93 -11.88
CA ASP A 15 -24.73 20.56 -12.28
C ASP A 15 -25.10 20.28 -13.75
N ASP A 16 -24.11 19.94 -14.58
CA ASP A 16 -24.30 19.68 -16.03
C ASP A 16 -24.38 18.18 -16.40
N THR A 17 -24.28 17.25 -15.45
CA THR A 17 -24.22 15.80 -15.75
C THR A 17 -25.50 15.07 -15.38
N SER A 18 -26.06 14.30 -16.31
CA SER A 18 -27.24 13.47 -16.03
C SER A 18 -26.95 12.41 -14.96
N GLY A 19 -27.96 12.06 -14.14
CA GLY A 19 -27.76 11.11 -13.03
C GLY A 19 -27.31 9.71 -13.48
N SER A 20 -27.75 9.25 -14.65
CA SER A 20 -27.34 7.96 -15.24
C SER A 20 -25.89 7.98 -15.71
N GLU A 21 -25.47 9.03 -16.39
CA GLU A 21 -24.09 9.24 -16.83
C GLU A 21 -23.15 9.37 -15.64
N LEU A 22 -23.55 10.14 -14.63
CA LEU A 22 -22.77 10.29 -13.41
C LEU A 22 -22.59 8.93 -12.72
N LYS A 23 -23.65 8.10 -12.62
CA LYS A 23 -23.54 6.74 -12.05
C LYS A 23 -22.48 5.90 -12.77
N ILE A 24 -22.34 6.02 -14.09
CA ILE A 24 -21.31 5.31 -14.88
C ILE A 24 -19.92 5.84 -14.51
N ILE A 25 -19.74 7.16 -14.44
CA ILE A 25 -18.47 7.80 -14.07
C ILE A 25 -18.03 7.37 -12.66
N LEU A 26 -18.94 7.42 -11.68
CA LEU A 26 -18.68 7.03 -10.29
C LEU A 26 -18.22 5.56 -10.20
N LYS A 27 -18.91 4.64 -10.92
CA LYS A 27 -18.52 3.23 -10.99
C LYS A 27 -17.12 3.05 -11.57
N LYS A 28 -16.81 3.74 -12.67
CA LYS A 28 -15.50 3.64 -13.32
C LYS A 28 -14.38 4.06 -12.37
N ARG A 29 -14.55 5.17 -11.65
CA ARG A 29 -13.56 5.65 -10.67
C ARG A 29 -13.38 4.70 -9.49
N LEU A 30 -14.45 4.04 -9.04
CA LEU A 30 -14.37 3.01 -8.01
C LEU A 30 -13.56 1.80 -8.48
N GLU A 31 -13.84 1.31 -9.69
CA GLU A 31 -13.08 0.19 -10.28
C GLU A 31 -11.61 0.55 -10.48
N GLU A 32 -11.30 1.72 -11.02
CA GLU A 32 -9.91 2.19 -11.15
C GLU A 32 -9.18 2.22 -9.80
N ALA A 33 -9.85 2.64 -8.72
CA ALA A 33 -9.28 2.60 -7.38
C ALA A 33 -9.01 1.17 -6.87
N LYS A 34 -9.88 0.21 -7.20
CA LYS A 34 -9.70 -1.20 -6.85
C LYS A 34 -8.59 -1.84 -7.69
N GLU A 35 -8.47 -1.49 -8.96
CA GLU A 35 -7.41 -2.00 -9.84
C GLU A 35 -6.03 -1.53 -9.37
N LYS A 36 -5.94 -0.29 -8.89
CA LYS A 36 -4.72 0.32 -8.33
C LYS A 36 -4.46 -0.01 -6.86
N SER A 37 -5.26 -0.89 -6.25
CA SER A 37 -5.04 -1.31 -4.86
C SER A 37 -3.78 -2.15 -4.69
N VAL A 38 -3.10 -1.95 -3.57
CA VAL A 38 -1.86 -2.64 -3.21
C VAL A 38 -2.01 -3.27 -1.83
N PHE A 39 -1.27 -4.35 -1.57
CA PHE A 39 -1.25 -4.89 -0.21
C PHE A 39 -0.59 -3.91 0.73
N GLU A 40 -1.10 -3.84 1.95
CA GLU A 40 -0.38 -3.18 3.03
C GLU A 40 1.03 -3.79 3.15
N PRO A 41 2.06 -2.95 3.30
CA PRO A 41 3.40 -3.41 3.67
C PRO A 41 3.33 -4.22 4.96
N PHE A 42 3.91 -5.41 4.97
CA PHE A 42 4.00 -6.19 6.21
C PHE A 42 4.98 -5.55 7.20
N CYS A 43 5.94 -4.79 6.69
CA CYS A 43 6.87 -4.06 7.52
C CYS A 43 6.26 -2.73 7.99
N ILE A 44 6.53 -2.39 9.24
CA ILE A 44 6.00 -1.19 9.89
C ILE A 44 7.10 -0.12 9.85
N PRO A 45 6.80 1.12 9.47
CA PRO A 45 7.76 2.21 9.58
C PRO A 45 8.38 2.30 10.98
N TYR A 46 9.71 2.49 11.06
CA TYR A 46 10.40 2.50 12.34
C TYR A 46 9.94 3.64 13.26
N SER A 47 9.60 4.80 12.70
CA SER A 47 9.13 5.93 13.48
C SER A 47 8.07 6.71 12.74
N HIS A 48 6.95 6.90 13.43
CA HIS A 48 5.89 7.80 13.03
C HIS A 48 5.94 9.07 13.86
N SER A 49 5.37 10.13 13.29
CA SER A 49 5.01 11.35 14.01
C SER A 49 3.62 11.21 14.66
N GLU A 50 3.26 12.17 15.49
CA GLU A 50 1.88 12.32 15.95
C GLU A 50 0.96 12.63 14.76
N PHE A 51 -0.32 12.26 14.89
CA PHE A 51 -1.31 12.59 13.88
C PHE A 51 -1.45 14.11 13.74
N LYS A 52 -1.40 14.57 12.50
CA LYS A 52 -1.59 15.97 12.16
C LYS A 52 -2.65 16.07 11.08
N LYS A 53 -3.59 16.99 11.28
CA LYS A 53 -4.58 17.33 10.28
C LYS A 53 -3.92 18.06 9.10
N ASP A 54 -4.09 17.54 7.90
CA ASP A 54 -3.51 18.12 6.68
C ASP A 54 -4.39 17.82 5.44
N ILE A 55 -4.12 18.52 4.34
CA ILE A 55 -4.79 18.32 3.05
C ILE A 55 -3.83 17.63 2.09
N VAL A 56 -4.28 16.54 1.47
CA VAL A 56 -3.49 15.74 0.53
C VAL A 56 -4.21 15.55 -0.79
N LEU A 57 -3.46 15.17 -1.82
CA LEU A 57 -4.05 14.74 -3.07
C LEU A 57 -4.73 13.39 -2.84
N ASN A 58 -5.97 13.26 -3.29
CA ASN A 58 -6.70 11.98 -3.23
C ASN A 58 -6.02 10.90 -4.10
N GLU A 59 -5.18 11.30 -5.05
CA GLU A 59 -4.35 10.39 -5.85
C GLU A 59 -3.15 9.83 -5.08
N GLU A 60 -2.67 10.52 -4.05
CA GLU A 60 -1.63 10.01 -3.15
C GLU A 60 -2.19 8.95 -2.18
N VAL A 61 -3.52 8.78 -2.08
CA VAL A 61 -4.15 7.82 -1.16
C VAL A 61 -4.48 6.52 -1.89
N VAL A 62 -3.84 5.41 -1.51
CA VAL A 62 -4.08 4.09 -2.10
C VAL A 62 -5.10 3.28 -1.30
N LEU A 63 -5.83 2.42 -2.00
CA LEU A 63 -6.73 1.45 -1.40
C LEU A 63 -5.94 0.20 -1.00
N GLU A 64 -6.18 -0.29 0.20
CA GLU A 64 -5.64 -1.57 0.66
C GLU A 64 -6.26 -2.74 -0.13
N LYS A 65 -5.41 -3.64 -0.64
CA LYS A 65 -5.85 -4.85 -1.33
C LYS A 65 -6.33 -5.88 -0.31
N GLY A 66 -7.58 -6.29 -0.43
CA GLY A 66 -8.18 -7.32 0.44
C GLY A 66 -9.09 -6.76 1.53
N PHE A 67 -9.23 -5.42 1.62
CA PHE A 67 -10.27 -4.79 2.42
C PHE A 67 -11.65 -5.36 2.05
N HIS A 68 -12.45 -5.64 3.08
CA HIS A 68 -13.80 -6.18 2.93
C HIS A 68 -14.87 -5.11 3.09
N PHE A 69 -15.84 -5.19 2.19
CA PHE A 69 -17.09 -4.44 2.22
C PHE A 69 -18.02 -4.98 3.32
N TYR A 70 -17.68 -4.75 4.59
CA TYR A 70 -18.39 -5.33 5.74
C TYR A 70 -19.84 -4.87 5.87
N HIS A 71 -20.12 -3.62 5.47
CA HIS A 71 -21.44 -2.99 5.66
C HIS A 71 -22.07 -2.46 4.38
N TYR A 72 -21.29 -2.25 3.33
CA TYR A 72 -21.76 -1.62 2.09
C TYR A 72 -21.15 -2.32 0.90
N SER A 73 -21.99 -2.81 -0.01
CA SER A 73 -21.58 -3.23 -1.34
C SER A 73 -21.04 -2.07 -2.17
N GLU A 74 -20.32 -2.40 -3.23
CA GLU A 74 -19.80 -1.44 -4.20
C GLU A 74 -20.92 -0.60 -4.83
N SER A 75 -22.07 -1.23 -5.13
CA SER A 75 -23.27 -0.54 -5.62
C SER A 75 -23.80 0.46 -4.60
N GLU A 76 -23.85 0.10 -3.32
CA GLU A 76 -24.33 0.99 -2.27
C GLU A 76 -23.42 2.20 -2.09
N LEU A 77 -22.10 2.05 -2.22
CA LEU A 77 -21.17 3.19 -2.20
C LEU A 77 -21.41 4.14 -3.38
N VAL A 78 -21.62 3.61 -4.58
CA VAL A 78 -21.91 4.44 -5.77
C VAL A 78 -23.23 5.17 -5.60
N GLU A 79 -24.26 4.49 -5.09
CA GLU A 79 -25.57 5.10 -4.86
C GLU A 79 -25.53 6.16 -3.76
N TYR A 80 -24.79 5.90 -2.69
CA TYR A 80 -24.52 6.88 -1.65
C TYR A 80 -23.83 8.12 -2.22
N ALA A 81 -22.73 7.94 -2.96
CA ALA A 81 -22.01 9.03 -3.60
C ALA A 81 -22.92 9.83 -4.55
N LEU A 82 -23.72 9.15 -5.38
CA LEU A 82 -24.64 9.79 -6.31
C LEU A 82 -25.72 10.60 -5.58
N LYS A 83 -26.35 10.02 -4.56
CA LYS A 83 -27.44 10.65 -3.79
C LYS A 83 -26.95 11.88 -3.03
N HIS A 84 -25.73 11.82 -2.48
CA HIS A 84 -25.19 12.85 -1.60
C HIS A 84 -24.18 13.77 -2.27
N ARG A 85 -23.96 13.68 -3.58
CA ARG A 85 -22.94 14.44 -4.33
C ARG A 85 -22.92 15.95 -4.08
N ASN A 86 -24.08 16.58 -3.92
CA ASN A 86 -24.21 18.03 -3.70
C ASN A 86 -24.20 18.42 -2.21
N ASN A 87 -24.09 17.45 -1.30
CA ASN A 87 -23.98 17.74 0.13
C ASN A 87 -22.50 17.95 0.51
N ILE A 88 -21.98 19.12 0.14
CA ILE A 88 -20.57 19.50 0.35
C ILE A 88 -20.19 19.39 1.83
N GLN A 89 -21.04 19.92 2.72
CA GLN A 89 -20.80 19.92 4.16
C GLN A 89 -20.66 18.49 4.73
N LEU A 90 -21.50 17.56 4.28
CA LEU A 90 -21.41 16.14 4.68
C LEU A 90 -20.06 15.55 4.31
N HIS A 91 -19.59 15.77 3.09
CA HIS A 91 -18.32 15.18 2.62
C HIS A 91 -17.12 15.80 3.32
N ILE A 92 -17.10 17.12 3.50
CA ILE A 92 -16.04 17.81 4.25
C ILE A 92 -16.02 17.36 5.71
N ASN A 93 -17.18 17.25 6.37
CA ASN A 93 -17.25 16.72 7.73
C ASN A 93 -16.78 15.25 7.79
N SER A 94 -17.03 14.47 6.74
CA SER A 94 -16.55 13.09 6.69
C SER A 94 -15.03 13.02 6.58
N MET A 95 -14.38 13.99 5.90
CA MET A 95 -12.92 14.03 5.75
C MET A 95 -12.19 14.12 7.10
N SER A 96 -12.75 14.81 8.09
CA SER A 96 -12.12 14.93 9.42
C SER A 96 -12.02 13.61 10.20
N ASP A 97 -12.78 12.58 9.79
CA ASP A 97 -12.72 11.24 10.37
C ASP A 97 -11.90 10.26 9.52
N LEU A 98 -11.18 10.75 8.50
CA LEU A 98 -10.26 9.95 7.71
C LEU A 98 -8.87 9.97 8.35
N TRP A 99 -8.34 8.79 8.66
CA TRP A 99 -7.02 8.60 9.24
C TRP A 99 -6.13 7.90 8.24
N LEU A 100 -4.96 8.48 8.00
CA LEU A 100 -4.01 8.04 6.99
C LEU A 100 -2.62 7.85 7.60
N ASP A 101 -1.95 6.78 7.20
CA ASP A 101 -0.53 6.57 7.49
C ASP A 101 0.28 6.81 6.22
N GLU A 102 1.39 7.52 6.36
CA GLU A 102 2.35 7.73 5.29
C GLU A 102 3.26 6.50 5.11
N TYR A 103 3.43 6.10 3.85
CA TYR A 103 4.39 5.10 3.41
C TYR A 103 5.24 5.69 2.28
N PRO A 104 6.49 5.23 2.06
CA PRO A 104 7.29 5.69 0.96
C PRO A 104 6.71 5.13 -0.33
N ALA A 105 6.49 5.96 -1.33
CA ALA A 105 6.11 5.45 -2.63
C ALA A 105 7.34 4.95 -3.37
N PRO A 106 7.22 3.85 -4.13
CA PRO A 106 8.32 3.35 -4.98
C PRO A 106 8.44 4.15 -6.29
N ASN A 107 7.78 5.29 -6.44
CA ASN A 107 7.85 6.14 -7.63
C ASN A 107 8.39 7.54 -7.28
N GLU A 108 8.40 8.43 -8.28
CA GLU A 108 8.91 9.80 -8.16
C GLU A 108 8.18 10.67 -7.13
N SER A 109 6.95 10.31 -6.71
CA SER A 109 6.25 11.07 -5.65
C SER A 109 6.94 10.93 -4.30
N GLY A 110 7.69 9.85 -4.08
CA GLY A 110 8.43 9.56 -2.85
C GLY A 110 7.55 9.25 -1.63
N ARG A 111 6.23 9.37 -1.72
CA ARG A 111 5.27 9.10 -0.64
C ARG A 111 3.90 8.68 -1.18
N VAL A 112 3.19 7.92 -0.36
CA VAL A 112 1.81 7.48 -0.56
C VAL A 112 1.14 7.35 0.81
N PHE A 113 -0.17 7.50 0.85
CA PHE A 113 -0.95 7.34 2.07
C PHE A 113 -1.86 6.12 1.95
N MET A 114 -1.97 5.35 3.03
CA MET A 114 -2.96 4.28 3.15
C MET A 114 -3.89 4.59 4.31
N VAL A 115 -5.15 4.15 4.20
CA VAL A 115 -6.11 4.31 5.29
C VAL A 115 -5.69 3.43 6.47
N SER A 116 -5.49 4.03 7.64
CA SER A 116 -4.93 3.34 8.82
C SER A 116 -5.97 2.64 9.69
N THR A 117 -7.24 3.01 9.53
CA THR A 117 -8.35 2.51 10.36
C THR A 117 -9.62 2.30 9.53
N ASN A 118 -10.79 2.45 10.15
CA ASN A 118 -12.08 2.42 9.49
C ASN A 118 -12.28 3.66 8.62
N GLY A 119 -11.83 3.61 7.37
CA GLY A 119 -11.98 4.72 6.42
C GLY A 119 -12.04 4.34 4.95
N ASN A 120 -11.83 3.06 4.60
CA ASN A 120 -11.74 2.62 3.20
C ASN A 120 -13.03 2.91 2.40
N HIS A 121 -14.21 2.64 2.95
CA HIS A 121 -15.49 3.00 2.33
C HIS A 121 -15.61 4.51 2.06
N ARG A 122 -15.23 5.33 3.03
CA ARG A 122 -15.30 6.79 2.94
C ARG A 122 -14.33 7.33 1.89
N ARG A 123 -13.09 6.84 1.90
CA ARG A 123 -12.09 7.16 0.88
C ARG A 123 -12.58 6.75 -0.52
N LEU A 124 -13.25 5.61 -0.65
CA LEU A 124 -13.85 5.19 -1.91
C LEU A 124 -14.95 6.14 -2.36
N VAL A 125 -15.82 6.63 -1.47
CA VAL A 125 -16.81 7.66 -1.80
C VAL A 125 -16.12 8.93 -2.33
N PHE A 126 -15.06 9.40 -1.68
CA PHE A 126 -14.28 10.56 -2.15
C PHE A 126 -13.68 10.32 -3.53
N LYS A 127 -13.20 9.10 -3.80
CA LYS A 127 -12.68 8.74 -5.12
C LYS A 127 -13.78 8.65 -6.18
N CYS A 128 -14.95 8.09 -5.86
CA CYS A 128 -16.12 8.08 -6.74
C CYS A 128 -16.46 9.51 -7.15
N LEU A 129 -16.62 10.40 -6.17
CA LEU A 129 -16.92 11.82 -6.40
C LEU A 129 -15.84 12.52 -7.24
N GLY A 130 -14.62 11.99 -7.29
CA GLY A 130 -13.52 12.55 -8.06
C GLY A 130 -12.92 13.78 -7.40
N LEU A 131 -12.98 13.82 -6.07
CA LEU A 131 -12.33 14.87 -5.29
C LEU A 131 -10.82 14.77 -5.54
N LYS A 132 -10.22 15.90 -5.92
CA LYS A 132 -8.78 16.05 -6.14
C LYS A 132 -8.03 16.15 -4.81
N PHE A 133 -8.56 16.89 -3.85
CA PHE A 133 -7.98 17.09 -2.52
C PHE A 133 -8.93 16.56 -1.45
N ILE A 134 -8.35 15.98 -0.41
CA ILE A 134 -9.08 15.56 0.79
C ILE A 134 -8.33 16.03 2.03
N GLU A 135 -9.07 16.42 3.04
CA GLU A 135 -8.53 16.63 4.39
C GLU A 135 -8.48 15.28 5.12
N ALA A 136 -7.46 15.07 5.95
CA ALA A 136 -7.33 13.86 6.77
C ALA A 136 -6.46 14.12 8.00
N ASN A 137 -6.55 13.24 8.99
CA ASN A 137 -5.56 13.13 10.07
C ASN A 137 -4.45 12.19 9.60
N ILE A 138 -3.24 12.72 9.48
CA ILE A 138 -2.13 12.02 8.84
C ILE A 138 -1.03 11.77 9.86
N GLN A 139 -0.59 10.51 9.91
CA GLN A 139 0.61 10.11 10.63
C GLN A 139 1.78 10.02 9.65
N TYR A 140 2.63 11.05 9.66
CA TYR A 140 3.78 11.14 8.76
C TYR A 140 4.95 10.28 9.24
N LEU A 141 5.78 9.84 8.31
CA LEU A 141 7.06 9.20 8.59
C LEU A 141 8.04 10.20 9.17
N ASN A 142 8.64 9.85 10.31
CA ASN A 142 9.79 10.59 10.81
C ASN A 142 10.99 10.27 9.91
N LYS A 143 11.50 11.27 9.19
CA LYS A 143 12.52 11.16 8.11
C LYS A 143 13.88 10.56 8.51
N LYS A 144 14.03 9.92 9.68
CA LYS A 144 15.24 9.19 10.06
C LYS A 144 15.34 7.88 9.27
N ARG A 145 15.78 7.99 8.01
CA ARG A 145 16.13 6.93 7.03
C ARG A 145 14.98 5.96 6.74
N GLY A 146 14.72 5.61 5.47
CA GLY A 146 13.68 4.67 5.04
C GLY A 146 13.83 3.27 5.63
N SER A 147 13.57 3.15 6.93
CA SER A 147 13.88 2.02 7.76
C SER A 147 12.59 1.44 8.31
N TRP A 148 12.50 0.13 8.26
CA TRP A 148 11.26 -0.63 8.42
C TRP A 148 11.48 -1.72 9.45
N ARG A 149 10.59 -1.83 10.43
CA ARG A 149 10.56 -2.99 11.32
C ARG A 149 9.89 -4.15 10.59
N TYR A 150 10.60 -5.25 10.50
CA TYR A 150 10.09 -6.52 9.99
C TYR A 150 10.15 -7.55 11.12
N TYR A 151 8.96 -7.94 11.58
CA TYR A 151 8.78 -8.77 12.76
C TYR A 151 8.55 -10.24 12.39
N PHE A 152 9.11 -11.15 13.18
CA PHE A 152 8.87 -12.58 13.09
C PHE A 152 8.13 -13.07 14.32
N HIS A 153 6.94 -13.65 14.17
CA HIS A 153 6.26 -14.28 15.30
C HIS A 153 7.01 -15.54 15.75
N ARG A 154 7.57 -16.27 14.79
CA ARG A 154 8.39 -17.47 14.99
C ARG A 154 9.53 -17.52 13.98
N SER A 155 10.57 -18.29 14.30
CA SER A 155 11.71 -18.49 13.40
C SER A 155 11.25 -19.06 12.06
N ASN A 156 11.64 -18.42 10.97
CA ASN A 156 11.32 -18.83 9.61
C ASN A 156 12.59 -18.87 8.77
N SER A 157 13.17 -20.06 8.60
CA SER A 157 14.42 -20.25 7.86
C SER A 157 14.33 -19.84 6.40
N PHE A 158 13.16 -19.96 5.76
CA PHE A 158 12.98 -19.54 4.38
C PHE A 158 13.03 -18.02 4.25
N MET A 159 12.39 -17.31 5.15
CA MET A 159 12.42 -15.86 5.17
C MET A 159 13.79 -15.31 5.54
N ILE A 160 14.48 -15.94 6.49
CA ILE A 160 15.88 -15.58 6.82
C ILE A 160 16.77 -15.76 5.58
N LYS A 161 16.61 -16.85 4.81
CA LYS A 161 17.31 -17.03 3.53
C LYS A 161 16.93 -15.98 2.49
N LEU A 162 15.68 -15.49 2.48
CA LEU A 162 15.27 -14.38 1.62
C LEU A 162 16.00 -13.09 1.99
N LEU A 163 15.97 -12.71 3.26
CA LEU A 163 16.65 -11.50 3.76
C LEU A 163 18.15 -11.56 3.46
N ASN A 164 18.80 -12.69 3.74
CA ASN A 164 20.22 -12.90 3.41
C ASN A 164 20.49 -12.75 1.91
N TRP A 165 19.60 -13.25 1.05
CA TRP A 165 19.73 -13.07 -0.39
C TRP A 165 19.55 -11.61 -0.81
N MET A 166 18.61 -10.87 -0.23
CA MET A 166 18.45 -9.45 -0.51
C MET A 166 19.68 -8.64 -0.05
N ILE A 167 20.24 -8.96 1.12
CA ILE A 167 21.48 -8.37 1.65
C ILE A 167 22.66 -8.67 0.72
N PHE A 168 22.83 -9.93 0.31
CA PHE A 168 23.90 -10.34 -0.61
C PHE A 168 23.85 -9.58 -1.94
N ASN A 169 22.64 -9.32 -2.45
CA ASN A 169 22.41 -8.54 -3.65
C ASN A 169 22.39 -7.02 -3.42
N LYS A 170 22.79 -6.55 -2.22
CA LYS A 170 22.84 -5.14 -1.81
C LYS A 170 21.53 -4.40 -2.03
N ARG A 171 20.40 -5.09 -1.82
CA ARG A 171 19.05 -4.52 -1.95
C ARG A 171 18.54 -3.91 -0.66
N ILE A 172 18.99 -4.45 0.45
CA ILE A 172 18.66 -3.96 1.79
C ILE A 172 19.89 -4.01 2.68
N GLU A 173 19.86 -3.17 3.70
CA GLU A 173 20.69 -3.29 4.90
C GLU A 173 19.80 -3.73 6.06
N VAL A 174 20.35 -4.54 6.97
CA VAL A 174 19.59 -5.11 8.08
C VAL A 174 20.35 -4.95 9.40
N GLU A 175 19.69 -4.34 10.37
CA GLU A 175 20.10 -4.28 11.77
C GLU A 175 19.14 -5.13 12.62
N TYR A 176 19.69 -5.86 13.59
CA TYR A 176 18.89 -6.71 14.48
C TYR A 176 18.54 -5.91 15.74
N LEU A 177 17.27 -5.52 15.87
CA LEU A 177 16.81 -4.80 17.07
C LEU A 177 16.64 -5.76 18.25
N ASP A 178 16.12 -6.96 17.96
CA ASP A 178 15.98 -8.06 18.91
C ASP A 178 15.94 -9.41 18.17
N SER A 179 15.69 -10.50 18.90
CA SER A 179 15.65 -11.87 18.34
C SER A 179 14.56 -12.12 17.27
N ARG A 180 13.56 -11.24 17.17
CA ARG A 180 12.36 -11.35 16.34
C ARG A 180 12.14 -10.12 15.46
N THR A 181 12.74 -8.98 15.77
CA THR A 181 12.53 -7.73 15.04
C THR A 181 13.80 -7.29 14.30
N TYR A 182 13.65 -7.12 13.00
CA TYR A 182 14.71 -6.70 12.09
C TYR A 182 14.40 -5.28 11.63
N LEU A 183 15.39 -4.40 11.68
CA LEU A 183 15.32 -3.08 11.07
C LEU A 183 15.92 -3.16 9.67
N ILE A 184 15.08 -3.04 8.65
CA ILE A 184 15.44 -3.12 7.24
C ILE A 184 15.52 -1.72 6.67
N THR A 185 16.65 -1.35 6.07
CA THR A 185 16.79 -0.10 5.32
C THR A 185 16.87 -0.42 3.83
N ASP A 186 16.09 0.29 3.02
CA ASP A 186 16.19 0.23 1.57
C ASP A 186 16.38 1.64 0.98
N SER A 187 17.06 1.73 -0.16
CA SER A 187 17.22 3.00 -0.89
C SER A 187 16.18 3.17 -1.99
N SER A 188 15.42 2.12 -2.28
CA SER A 188 14.51 2.06 -3.43
C SER A 188 13.06 2.36 -3.09
N ASN A 189 12.70 2.36 -1.80
CA ASN A 189 11.31 2.40 -1.31
C ASN A 189 10.42 1.25 -1.80
N LEU A 190 10.90 0.36 -2.67
CA LEU A 190 10.15 -0.76 -3.24
C LEU A 190 10.06 -1.94 -2.27
N ILE A 191 11.13 -2.21 -1.52
CA ILE A 191 11.22 -3.42 -0.71
C ILE A 191 10.09 -3.52 0.32
N PRO A 192 9.69 -2.44 1.03
CA PRO A 192 8.56 -2.48 1.94
C PRO A 192 7.28 -3.06 1.34
N TRP A 193 7.01 -2.75 0.07
CA TRP A 193 5.79 -3.17 -0.62
C TRP A 193 5.81 -4.60 -1.11
N ILE A 194 7.00 -5.09 -1.48
CA ILE A 194 7.16 -6.43 -2.06
C ILE A 194 7.58 -7.47 -1.04
N LEU A 195 8.05 -7.07 0.14
CA LEU A 195 8.47 -8.00 1.17
C LEU A 195 7.24 -8.81 1.66
N PRO A 196 7.34 -10.15 1.66
CA PRO A 196 6.20 -11.00 1.95
C PRO A 196 5.91 -11.04 3.45
N ASN A 197 4.75 -11.59 3.83
CA ASN A 197 4.42 -11.84 5.23
C ASN A 197 5.43 -12.83 5.86
N SER A 198 5.97 -12.48 7.04
CA SER A 198 6.97 -13.30 7.76
C SER A 198 6.50 -14.72 8.07
N GLU A 199 5.19 -14.94 8.09
CA GLU A 199 4.54 -16.22 8.41
C GLU A 199 4.32 -17.13 7.20
N ILE A 200 4.92 -16.85 6.05
CA ILE A 200 4.91 -17.77 4.90
C ILE A 200 6.07 -18.77 5.03
N PHE A 201 5.76 -20.05 5.26
CA PHE A 201 6.75 -21.12 5.53
C PHE A 201 7.14 -21.97 4.32
N LYS A 202 6.76 -21.56 3.10
CA LYS A 202 7.07 -22.28 1.86
C LYS A 202 7.74 -21.36 0.86
N ALA A 203 8.91 -21.77 0.36
CA ALA A 203 9.66 -20.98 -0.63
C ALA A 203 8.84 -20.64 -1.88
N SER A 204 7.99 -21.56 -2.33
CA SER A 204 7.11 -21.36 -3.49
C SER A 204 6.09 -20.25 -3.24
N ASP A 205 5.57 -20.17 -2.02
CA ASP A 205 4.53 -19.22 -1.67
C ASP A 205 5.12 -17.86 -1.37
N ILE A 206 6.32 -17.79 -0.77
CA ILE A 206 7.13 -16.56 -0.70
C ILE A 206 7.35 -16.03 -2.12
N ARG A 207 7.73 -16.91 -3.06
CA ARG A 207 7.93 -16.50 -4.45
C ARG A 207 6.69 -15.90 -5.09
N LYS A 208 5.56 -16.59 -4.96
CA LYS A 208 4.28 -16.14 -5.51
C LYS A 208 3.83 -14.83 -4.88
N ASP A 209 3.95 -14.68 -3.57
CA ASP A 209 3.49 -13.49 -2.84
C ASP A 209 4.27 -12.25 -3.26
N MET A 210 5.60 -12.32 -3.26
CA MET A 210 6.45 -11.20 -3.70
C MET A 210 6.19 -10.79 -5.14
N LEU A 211 6.07 -11.75 -6.07
CA LEU A 211 5.76 -11.43 -7.47
C LEU A 211 4.36 -10.82 -7.64
N LYS A 212 3.39 -11.31 -6.86
CA LYS A 212 2.03 -10.75 -6.84
C LYS A 212 2.05 -9.30 -6.33
N ARG A 213 2.76 -9.05 -5.22
CA ARG A 213 2.97 -7.70 -4.68
C ARG A 213 3.64 -6.79 -5.70
N LEU A 214 4.75 -7.23 -6.31
CA LEU A 214 5.45 -6.47 -7.35
C LEU A 214 4.53 -6.09 -8.52
N ASN A 215 3.72 -7.04 -9.02
CA ASN A 215 2.77 -6.75 -10.09
C ASN A 215 1.69 -5.72 -9.68
N LEU A 216 1.21 -5.76 -8.43
CA LEU A 216 0.24 -4.77 -7.93
C LEU A 216 0.88 -3.39 -7.78
N VAL A 217 2.08 -3.34 -7.23
CA VAL A 217 2.88 -2.12 -7.11
C VAL A 217 3.11 -1.52 -8.49
N GLU A 218 3.51 -2.30 -9.49
CA GLU A 218 3.76 -1.79 -10.84
C GLU A 218 2.50 -1.27 -11.54
N LYS A 219 1.33 -1.90 -11.27
CA LYS A 219 0.04 -1.38 -11.75
C LYS A 219 -0.35 -0.06 -11.10
N SER A 220 0.00 0.13 -9.83
CA SER A 220 -0.40 1.31 -9.06
C SER A 220 0.56 2.49 -9.26
N PHE A 221 1.86 2.21 -9.28
CA PHE A 221 2.93 3.22 -9.22
C PHE A 221 3.82 3.28 -10.48
N GLY A 222 3.54 2.47 -11.51
CA GLY A 222 4.37 2.38 -12.71
C GLY A 222 5.52 1.39 -12.55
N LYS A 223 6.32 1.18 -13.61
CA LYS A 223 7.37 0.14 -13.67
C LYS A 223 8.40 0.31 -12.54
N GLN A 224 8.69 -0.77 -11.81
CA GLN A 224 9.58 -0.77 -10.64
C GLN A 224 10.79 -1.70 -10.77
N ASP A 225 10.67 -2.77 -11.57
CA ASP A 225 11.64 -3.87 -11.64
C ASP A 225 12.92 -3.49 -12.43
N PHE A 226 13.73 -2.61 -11.82
CA PHE A 226 15.02 -2.03 -12.24
C PHE A 226 15.53 -2.54 -13.58
N ASP A 227 15.23 -1.77 -14.65
CA ASP A 227 15.56 -1.90 -16.08
C ASP A 227 15.44 -3.29 -16.75
N ASP A 228 15.93 -4.35 -16.11
CA ASP A 228 16.08 -5.72 -16.62
C ASP A 228 15.22 -6.77 -15.92
N GLY A 229 14.32 -6.40 -15.03
CA GLY A 229 13.49 -7.38 -14.35
C GLY A 229 14.22 -8.13 -13.22
N PHE A 230 15.12 -7.44 -12.51
CA PHE A 230 16.06 -8.05 -11.58
C PHE A 230 15.37 -8.88 -10.50
N ILE A 231 14.30 -8.36 -9.88
CA ILE A 231 13.57 -9.10 -8.83
C ILE A 231 13.01 -10.38 -9.45
N ARG A 232 12.45 -10.34 -10.66
CA ARG A 232 11.90 -11.55 -11.29
C ARG A 232 12.96 -12.62 -11.58
N LYS A 233 14.11 -12.22 -12.14
CA LYS A 233 15.21 -13.12 -12.53
C LYS A 233 15.97 -13.65 -11.32
N SER A 234 16.53 -12.77 -10.50
CA SER A 234 17.40 -13.14 -9.38
C SER A 234 16.65 -13.90 -8.30
N PHE A 235 15.36 -13.59 -8.10
CA PHE A 235 14.54 -14.30 -7.14
C PHE A 235 14.11 -15.68 -7.61
N LEU A 236 14.06 -15.93 -8.93
CA LEU A 236 13.90 -17.29 -9.46
C LEU A 236 15.13 -18.13 -9.13
N LEU A 237 16.33 -17.57 -9.28
CA LEU A 237 17.58 -18.24 -8.91
C LEU A 237 17.61 -18.55 -7.41
N TRP A 238 17.28 -17.57 -6.57
CA TRP A 238 17.12 -17.78 -5.12
C TRP A 238 16.17 -18.94 -4.80
N TYR A 239 15.01 -18.99 -5.48
CA TYR A 239 14.03 -20.05 -5.26
C TYR A 239 14.60 -21.43 -5.61
N ILE A 240 15.31 -21.56 -6.73
CA ILE A 240 15.97 -22.80 -7.15
C ILE A 240 17.03 -23.21 -6.12
N ASP A 241 17.85 -22.27 -5.63
CA ASP A 241 18.89 -22.56 -4.65
C ASP A 241 18.30 -23.01 -3.31
N VAL A 242 17.22 -22.38 -2.88
CA VAL A 242 16.48 -22.80 -1.68
C VAL A 242 15.94 -24.22 -1.84
N LEU A 243 15.39 -24.58 -3.01
CA LEU A 243 14.94 -25.96 -3.28
C LEU A 243 16.09 -26.97 -3.22
N ARG A 244 17.22 -26.65 -3.87
CA ARG A 244 18.43 -27.51 -3.87
C ARG A 244 18.92 -27.79 -2.45
N VAL A 245 19.05 -26.75 -1.62
CA VAL A 245 19.52 -26.91 -0.23
C VAL A 245 18.58 -27.80 0.58
N ASN A 246 17.25 -27.61 0.44
CA ASN A 246 16.29 -28.44 1.16
C ASN A 246 16.30 -29.89 0.70
N PHE A 247 16.46 -30.13 -0.60
CA PHE A 247 16.61 -31.48 -1.14
C PHE A 247 17.85 -32.19 -0.58
N ILE A 248 18.98 -31.51 -0.49
CA ILE A 248 20.21 -32.06 0.13
C ILE A 248 19.99 -32.37 1.62
N ILE A 249 19.34 -31.48 2.37
CA ILE A 249 19.03 -31.71 3.79
C ILE A 249 18.13 -32.93 3.96
N TYR A 250 17.15 -33.10 3.09
CA TYR A 250 16.27 -34.26 3.08
C TYR A 250 17.06 -35.55 2.83
N LEU A 251 17.93 -35.58 1.82
CA LEU A 251 18.77 -36.72 1.51
C LEU A 251 19.74 -37.10 2.65
N LYS A 252 20.28 -36.12 3.38
CA LYS A 252 21.17 -36.38 4.52
C LYS A 252 20.47 -36.92 5.76
N LYS A 253 19.14 -36.89 5.80
CA LYS A 253 18.32 -37.42 6.90
C LYS A 253 17.79 -38.83 6.62
N LEU A 254 17.90 -39.31 5.38
CA LEU A 254 17.66 -40.70 4.97
C LEU A 254 18.96 -41.50 5.12
#